data_AF-A0A8C0BKN6-F1
#
_entry.id   AF-A0A8C0BKN6-F1
#
_cell.length_a   1.000
_cell.length_b   1.000
_cell.length_c   1.000
_cell.angle_alpha   90.00
_cell.angle_beta   90.00
_cell.angle_gamma   90.00
#
_symmetry.space_group_name_H-M   'P 1'
#
loop_
_entity.id
_entity.type
_entity.pdbx_description
1 polymer ?
#
loop_
_entity_poly.entity_id
_entity_poly.type
_entity_poly.pdbx_seq_one_letter_code
_entity_poly.pdbx_strand_id
1 'polypeptide(L)'
;MKNPKVFWNDCVNGLQIKHALSLLPFEDEKLPFGKVWTADLMLTQILSLGIKNKCFLLPPQYQSFPQGRNGFKVGMKLEGLDPEHPSRFCVLTVAEVQGYRMRLHFDGYPECYDFWVNVDSSDIHPVGWCEKTSHKLLPPKEFNWTSYLKNCKAQAAPKNLFKTLSTPVTPSGFRLGMKLEAVDKKNPSLMCVATITDMVDNRLDSISNIYLQVDGGLFHSSTKGYKDSKAFSWEKYLEETNSQAAPARAFKLRPAHGFQVNMKLEAVDRRNPILIRVATIVDKDDHRIKIHFDGWDRNYDFWVDADSPDVHPVGWCAKTGHALQVPLGKVDDIILLLGQACPTPGCHGIGHVRGPRYGTHYTLVGCPYSDVNLNRENLLQDRLSGERPSPSNNPDLDLQQALHQSIFMPSLASNPTHRLHLCWEQHCKLLPEVSGLTAKHVAKWTVEEVVSFIQRLPGCKEQASVFREEQIDGEAFLLLNQSDIVKILSIKLGPALKIYNAILMFKSAEDN
;
A
#
# COMPACT_ATOMS: atom_id res chain seq x y z
N MET A 1 37.45 9.95 16.41
CA MET A 1 36.22 9.78 15.57
C MET A 1 36.66 9.68 14.12
N LYS A 2 36.48 8.54 13.46
CA LYS A 2 36.80 8.36 12.04
C LYS A 2 35.52 8.36 11.20
N ASN A 3 35.65 8.86 9.98
CA ASN A 3 34.60 9.22 9.02
C ASN A 3 33.82 7.97 8.51
N PRO A 4 32.47 7.93 8.54
CA PRO A 4 31.66 6.75 8.20
C PRO A 4 31.77 6.23 6.75
N LYS A 5 32.45 6.97 5.85
CA LYS A 5 32.72 6.51 4.48
C LYS A 5 33.85 5.47 4.36
N VAL A 6 34.73 5.34 5.35
CA VAL A 6 35.86 4.39 5.28
C VAL A 6 35.45 2.97 5.66
N PHE A 7 34.39 2.82 6.48
CA PHE A 7 33.93 1.52 6.97
C PHE A 7 33.34 0.61 5.87
N TRP A 8 32.83 1.20 4.79
CA TRP A 8 32.21 0.45 3.69
C TRP A 8 33.22 -0.18 2.72
N ASN A 9 34.40 0.44 2.54
CA ASN A 9 35.42 -0.08 1.62
C ASN A 9 36.25 -1.22 2.24
N ASP A 10 36.38 -1.27 3.55
CA ASP A 10 37.19 -2.29 4.23
C ASP A 10 36.46 -3.64 4.36
N CYS A 11 35.11 -3.67 4.25
CA CYS A 11 34.33 -4.92 4.21
C CYS A 11 34.48 -5.72 2.91
N VAL A 12 34.95 -5.11 1.81
CA VAL A 12 35.07 -5.77 0.50
C VAL A 12 36.39 -6.52 0.33
N ASN A 13 37.43 -6.22 1.12
CA ASN A 13 38.79 -6.74 0.92
C ASN A 13 39.32 -7.67 2.02
N GLY A 14 38.45 -8.41 2.70
CA GLY A 14 38.77 -9.75 3.24
C GLY A 14 39.92 -9.91 4.24
N LEU A 15 40.49 -8.85 4.82
CA LEU A 15 41.58 -8.96 5.78
C LEU A 15 41.25 -8.29 7.13
N GLN A 16 41.35 -9.10 8.18
CA GLN A 16 41.31 -8.77 9.61
C GLN A 16 39.98 -8.87 10.37
N ILE A 17 39.29 -10.01 10.23
CA ILE A 17 38.22 -10.44 11.18
C ILE A 17 38.80 -11.23 12.38
N LYS A 18 40.13 -11.36 12.52
CA LYS A 18 40.72 -12.17 13.61
C LYS A 18 40.93 -11.46 14.95
N HIS A 19 40.84 -10.13 15.01
CA HIS A 19 41.11 -9.38 16.26
C HIS A 19 39.87 -8.81 16.96
N ALA A 20 38.69 -8.85 16.34
CA ALA A 20 37.44 -8.40 16.97
C ALA A 20 36.68 -9.52 17.72
N LEU A 21 37.10 -10.78 17.58
CA LEU A 21 36.37 -11.96 18.07
C LEU A 21 36.77 -12.44 19.48
N SER A 22 37.65 -11.74 20.20
CA SER A 22 38.14 -12.20 21.52
C SER A 22 37.54 -11.45 22.73
N LEU A 23 36.48 -10.66 22.56
CA LEU A 23 35.96 -9.82 23.66
C LEU A 23 34.44 -9.89 23.91
N LEU A 24 33.71 -10.89 23.40
CA LEU A 24 32.30 -11.04 23.76
C LEU A 24 32.00 -12.48 24.19
N PRO A 25 31.58 -12.71 25.46
CA PRO A 25 31.16 -14.03 25.92
C PRO A 25 29.78 -14.38 25.33
N PHE A 26 29.66 -15.65 24.94
CA PHE A 26 28.44 -16.27 24.42
C PHE A 26 27.62 -16.80 25.60
N GLU A 27 26.56 -16.11 25.98
CA GLU A 27 25.41 -16.64 26.72
C GLU A 27 24.13 -15.92 26.25
N ASP A 28 22.99 -16.58 26.35
CA ASP A 28 21.65 -16.24 25.81
C ASP A 28 21.04 -14.89 26.26
N GLU A 29 21.71 -13.76 26.01
CA GLU A 29 21.25 -12.44 26.48
C GLU A 29 20.68 -11.54 25.37
N LYS A 30 19.37 -11.31 25.51
CA LYS A 30 18.66 -10.01 25.48
C LYS A 30 19.41 -8.85 24.78
N LEU A 31 18.78 -8.30 23.74
CA LEU A 31 19.07 -6.95 23.25
C LEU A 31 19.09 -5.95 24.43
N PRO A 32 20.13 -5.12 24.59
CA PRO A 32 20.13 -4.08 25.61
C PRO A 32 18.98 -3.09 25.35
N PHE A 33 18.33 -2.66 26.43
CA PHE A 33 17.24 -1.68 26.43
C PHE A 33 17.56 -0.48 25.52
N GLY A 34 16.72 -0.23 24.52
CA GLY A 34 16.78 0.98 23.69
C GLY A 34 17.43 0.89 22.30
N LYS A 35 17.77 -0.31 21.79
CA LYS A 35 18.21 -0.46 20.38
C LYS A 35 17.08 -0.98 19.47
N VAL A 36 16.74 -0.18 18.46
CA VAL A 36 15.79 -0.52 17.37
C VAL A 36 16.49 -1.44 16.37
N TRP A 37 15.79 -2.49 15.92
CA TRP A 37 16.25 -3.31 14.80
C TRP A 37 16.36 -2.44 13.53
N THR A 38 17.56 -2.27 12.98
CA THR A 38 17.74 -1.67 11.65
C THR A 38 18.11 -2.75 10.64
N ALA A 39 17.94 -2.49 9.35
CA ALA A 39 18.46 -3.38 8.29
C ALA A 39 19.96 -3.66 8.50
N ASP A 40 20.71 -2.67 9.00
CA ASP A 40 22.12 -2.83 9.38
C ASP A 40 22.31 -3.72 10.60
N LEU A 41 21.44 -3.64 11.62
CA LEU A 41 21.49 -4.51 12.80
C LEU A 41 21.16 -5.96 12.43
N MET A 42 20.20 -6.15 11.52
CA MET A 42 19.84 -7.46 10.96
C MET A 42 20.98 -8.06 10.14
N LEU A 43 21.60 -7.27 9.26
CA LEU A 43 22.81 -7.68 8.54
C LEU A 43 23.94 -7.99 9.52
N THR A 44 24.16 -7.12 10.50
CA THR A 44 25.20 -7.28 11.51
C THR A 44 24.96 -8.52 12.34
N GLN A 45 23.72 -8.86 12.69
CA GLN A 45 23.40 -10.08 13.42
C GLN A 45 23.55 -11.34 12.55
N ILE A 46 23.16 -11.30 11.28
CA ILE A 46 23.43 -12.36 10.30
C ILE A 46 24.94 -12.59 10.14
N LEU A 47 25.72 -11.51 10.10
CA LEU A 47 27.19 -11.54 9.97
C LEU A 47 27.90 -11.91 11.29
N SER A 48 27.38 -11.47 12.46
CA SER A 48 27.97 -11.68 13.78
C SER A 48 27.72 -13.07 14.35
N LEU A 49 26.68 -13.76 13.89
CA LEU A 49 26.45 -15.19 14.16
C LEU A 49 27.54 -16.10 13.52
N GLY A 50 28.61 -15.53 12.94
CA GLY A 50 29.78 -16.28 12.47
C GLY A 50 29.44 -17.24 11.32
N ILE A 51 28.44 -16.89 10.51
CA ILE A 51 27.78 -17.85 9.63
C ILE A 51 28.58 -18.02 8.33
N LYS A 52 29.33 -19.12 8.26
CA LYS A 52 29.80 -19.73 7.00
C LYS A 52 28.65 -20.20 6.09
N ASN A 53 27.39 -20.08 6.49
CA ASN A 53 26.22 -20.54 5.72
C ASN A 53 25.63 -19.44 4.83
N LYS A 54 25.77 -19.62 3.53
CA LYS A 54 24.97 -18.95 2.47
C LYS A 54 23.45 -19.18 2.60
N CYS A 55 22.96 -19.79 3.69
CA CYS A 55 21.59 -20.27 3.86
C CYS A 55 20.56 -19.21 4.27
N PHE A 56 20.98 -18.01 4.68
CA PHE A 56 20.04 -16.95 5.09
C PHE A 56 19.85 -15.84 4.04
N LEU A 57 20.69 -15.81 3.01
CA LEU A 57 20.61 -14.85 1.92
C LEU A 57 19.95 -15.49 0.69
N LEU A 58 19.20 -14.68 -0.07
CA LEU A 58 18.55 -15.15 -1.30
C LEU A 58 19.58 -15.65 -2.33
N PRO A 59 19.19 -16.51 -3.28
CA PRO A 59 20.08 -16.90 -4.38
C PRO A 59 20.58 -15.66 -5.18
N PRO A 60 21.80 -15.68 -5.75
CA PRO A 60 22.41 -14.50 -6.39
C PRO A 60 21.53 -13.83 -7.46
N GLN A 61 20.77 -14.61 -8.22
CA GLN A 61 19.85 -14.10 -9.24
C GLN A 61 18.71 -13.24 -8.66
N TYR A 62 18.39 -13.40 -7.37
CA TYR A 62 17.38 -12.62 -6.64
C TYR A 62 18.00 -11.54 -5.73
N GLN A 63 19.32 -11.35 -5.76
CA GLN A 63 20.02 -10.28 -5.04
C GLN A 63 20.21 -9.01 -5.88
N SER A 64 19.43 -8.86 -6.95
CA SER A 64 19.53 -7.66 -7.80
C SER A 64 18.87 -6.46 -7.13
N PHE A 65 19.49 -5.30 -7.31
CA PHE A 65 18.95 -4.03 -6.84
C PHE A 65 18.70 -3.11 -8.05
N PRO A 66 17.73 -2.21 -7.95
CA PRO A 66 17.52 -1.18 -8.97
C PRO A 66 18.80 -0.43 -9.32
N GLN A 67 19.07 -0.28 -10.62
CA GLN A 67 20.25 0.44 -11.13
C GLN A 67 20.00 1.95 -11.25
N GLY A 68 18.73 2.38 -11.34
CA GLY A 68 18.33 3.78 -11.49
C GLY A 68 17.72 4.36 -10.21
N ARG A 69 17.61 5.68 -10.17
CA ARG A 69 16.80 6.39 -9.17
C ARG A 69 15.36 6.54 -9.67
N ASN A 70 14.43 6.67 -8.74
CA ASN A 70 13.06 7.04 -9.07
C ASN A 70 12.98 8.48 -9.57
N GLY A 71 12.63 8.68 -10.84
CA GLY A 71 12.44 10.00 -11.45
C GLY A 71 10.98 10.44 -11.59
N PHE A 72 10.02 9.58 -11.22
CA PHE A 72 8.60 9.91 -11.24
C PHE A 72 8.27 10.91 -10.14
N LYS A 73 7.29 11.78 -10.40
CA LYS A 73 6.84 12.81 -9.45
C LYS A 73 5.33 12.79 -9.35
N VAL A 74 4.83 13.13 -8.17
CA VAL A 74 3.38 13.27 -7.91
C VAL A 74 2.77 14.23 -8.94
N GLY A 75 1.62 13.85 -9.49
CA GLY A 75 0.90 14.59 -10.53
C GLY A 75 1.35 14.29 -11.96
N MET A 76 2.44 13.54 -12.17
CA MET A 76 2.78 13.04 -13.51
C MET A 76 1.70 12.06 -14.00
N LYS A 77 1.38 12.13 -15.29
CA LYS A 77 0.41 11.24 -15.94
C LYS A 77 1.06 10.24 -16.88
N LEU A 78 0.52 9.04 -16.94
CA LEU A 78 1.02 7.92 -17.74
C LEU A 78 -0.12 6.97 -18.15
N GLU A 79 0.23 5.99 -18.97
CA GLU A 79 -0.65 4.88 -19.35
C GLU A 79 -0.23 3.62 -18.59
N GLY A 80 -1.16 2.76 -18.22
CA GLY A 80 -0.79 1.49 -17.60
C GLY A 80 -1.94 0.51 -17.55
N LEU A 81 -1.62 -0.75 -17.28
CA LEU A 81 -2.60 -1.82 -17.17
C LEU A 81 -3.37 -1.72 -15.87
N ASP A 82 -4.64 -2.13 -15.92
CA ASP A 82 -5.43 -2.40 -14.74
C ASP A 82 -5.02 -3.78 -14.17
N PRO A 83 -4.47 -3.86 -12.94
CA PRO A 83 -4.07 -5.13 -12.33
C PRO A 83 -5.22 -6.15 -12.20
N GLU A 84 -6.46 -5.67 -12.03
CA GLU A 84 -7.66 -6.52 -11.94
C GLU A 84 -8.22 -6.89 -13.33
N HIS A 85 -7.85 -6.13 -14.36
CA HIS A 85 -8.25 -6.35 -15.74
C HIS A 85 -7.06 -6.26 -16.70
N PRO A 86 -6.18 -7.28 -16.76
CA PRO A 86 -4.90 -7.21 -17.46
C PRO A 86 -4.96 -6.97 -18.97
N SER A 87 -6.13 -6.86 -19.60
CA SER A 87 -6.29 -6.47 -21.02
C SER A 87 -6.69 -5.01 -21.23
N ARG A 88 -6.75 -4.21 -20.15
CA ARG A 88 -7.30 -2.86 -20.17
C ARG A 88 -6.26 -1.83 -19.77
N PHE A 89 -5.85 -1.01 -20.73
CA PHE A 89 -4.99 0.14 -20.50
C PHE A 89 -5.80 1.34 -20.04
N CYS A 90 -5.32 2.02 -19.02
CA CYS A 90 -6.00 3.13 -18.38
C CYS A 90 -5.12 4.38 -18.30
N VAL A 91 -5.76 5.54 -18.19
CA VAL A 91 -5.11 6.81 -17.85
C VAL A 91 -4.83 6.83 -16.36
N LEU A 92 -3.55 6.99 -15.99
CA LEU A 92 -3.10 6.95 -14.60
C LEU A 92 -2.36 8.23 -14.20
N THR A 93 -2.50 8.61 -12.94
CA THR A 93 -1.72 9.68 -12.30
C THR A 93 -0.87 9.12 -11.18
N VAL A 94 0.39 9.55 -11.08
CA VAL A 94 1.25 9.30 -9.92
C VAL A 94 0.68 10.04 -8.72
N ALA A 95 0.05 9.32 -7.81
CA ALA A 95 -0.56 9.87 -6.60
C ALA A 95 0.47 10.04 -5.48
N GLU A 96 1.42 9.12 -5.39
CA GLU A 96 2.44 9.10 -4.33
C GLU A 96 3.72 8.43 -4.83
N VAL A 97 4.85 8.82 -4.25
CA VAL A 97 6.17 8.25 -4.53
C VAL A 97 6.84 7.90 -3.20
N GLN A 98 7.26 6.65 -3.05
CA GLN A 98 7.94 6.16 -1.85
C GLN A 98 9.11 5.24 -2.25
N GLY A 99 10.33 5.73 -2.04
CA GLY A 99 11.54 5.03 -2.50
C GLY A 99 11.50 4.71 -3.99
N TYR A 100 11.63 3.44 -4.35
CA TYR A 100 11.57 2.96 -5.74
C TYR A 100 10.16 2.50 -6.19
N ARG A 101 9.13 2.82 -5.39
CA ARG A 101 7.73 2.50 -5.67
C ARG A 101 6.93 3.78 -5.87
N MET A 102 5.83 3.65 -6.59
CA MET A 102 4.84 4.70 -6.75
C MET A 102 3.43 4.16 -6.69
N ARG A 103 2.52 4.96 -6.13
CA ARG A 103 1.09 4.70 -6.15
C ARG A 103 0.46 5.37 -7.36
N LEU A 104 -0.30 4.59 -8.12
CA LEU A 104 -0.99 5.04 -9.32
C LEU A 104 -2.48 5.14 -9.06
N HIS A 105 -3.05 6.25 -9.50
CA HIS A 105 -4.46 6.57 -9.41
C HIS A 105 -5.13 6.46 -10.77
N PHE A 106 -6.31 5.84 -10.82
CA PHE A 106 -7.15 5.82 -12.01
C PHE A 106 -7.88 7.15 -12.15
N ASP A 107 -7.53 7.94 -13.17
CA ASP A 107 -8.12 9.26 -13.37
C ASP A 107 -9.65 9.15 -13.52
N GLY A 108 -10.39 9.89 -12.69
CA GLY A 108 -11.86 9.92 -12.71
C GLY A 108 -12.53 8.82 -11.88
N TYR A 109 -11.76 7.97 -11.21
CA TYR A 109 -12.26 6.92 -10.31
C TYR A 109 -11.94 7.23 -8.85
N PRO A 110 -12.63 6.59 -7.88
CA PRO A 110 -12.27 6.72 -6.46
C PRO A 110 -10.88 6.16 -6.13
N GLU A 111 -10.19 6.79 -5.18
CA GLU A 111 -8.84 6.40 -4.72
C GLU A 111 -8.75 4.98 -4.11
N CYS A 112 -9.88 4.33 -3.81
CA CYS A 112 -9.85 2.95 -3.31
C CYS A 112 -9.32 1.96 -4.36
N TYR A 113 -9.32 2.33 -5.64
CA TYR A 113 -8.76 1.53 -6.74
C TYR A 113 -7.27 1.81 -6.99
N ASP A 114 -6.66 2.74 -6.26
CA ASP A 114 -5.24 3.02 -6.42
C ASP A 114 -4.39 1.79 -6.07
N PHE A 115 -3.29 1.61 -6.81
CA PHE A 115 -2.40 0.48 -6.64
C PHE A 115 -0.94 0.91 -6.67
N TRP A 116 -0.07 0.10 -6.08
CA TRP A 116 1.35 0.36 -6.01
C TRP A 116 2.10 -0.46 -7.05
N VAL A 117 3.12 0.14 -7.66
CA VAL A 117 4.05 -0.53 -8.56
C VAL A 117 5.49 -0.07 -8.33
N ASN A 118 6.45 -0.93 -8.66
CA ASN A 118 7.84 -0.49 -8.85
C ASN A 118 7.94 0.40 -10.09
N VAL A 119 8.87 1.36 -10.08
CA VAL A 119 9.01 2.30 -11.20
C VAL A 119 9.57 1.70 -12.48
N ASP A 120 10.09 0.48 -12.43
CA ASP A 120 10.54 -0.28 -13.59
C ASP A 120 9.58 -1.39 -14.01
N SER A 121 8.32 -1.32 -13.55
CA SER A 121 7.26 -2.22 -13.99
C SER A 121 7.13 -2.20 -15.52
N SER A 122 6.90 -3.38 -16.10
CA SER A 122 6.57 -3.57 -17.52
C SER A 122 5.18 -3.07 -17.87
N ASP A 123 4.33 -2.87 -16.87
CA ASP A 123 2.89 -2.68 -17.03
C ASP A 123 2.50 -1.19 -17.11
N ILE A 124 3.51 -0.32 -17.11
CA ILE A 124 3.39 1.14 -17.21
C ILE A 124 4.09 1.65 -18.46
N HIS A 125 3.48 2.63 -19.09
CA HIS A 125 3.90 3.16 -20.38
C HIS A 125 3.77 4.68 -20.44
N PRO A 126 4.62 5.36 -21.26
CA PRO A 126 4.51 6.79 -21.43
C PRO A 126 3.22 7.17 -22.18
N VAL A 127 2.78 8.41 -21.96
CA VAL A 127 1.67 9.01 -22.71
C VAL A 127 1.83 8.84 -24.23
N GLY A 128 0.76 8.35 -24.88
CA GLY A 128 0.68 8.10 -26.32
C GLY A 128 1.22 6.73 -26.74
N TRP A 129 1.53 5.84 -25.79
CA TRP A 129 2.02 4.50 -26.10
C TRP A 129 0.91 3.65 -26.73
N CYS A 130 -0.29 3.62 -26.16
CA CYS A 130 -1.43 2.85 -26.67
C CYS A 130 -1.79 3.24 -28.10
N GLU A 131 -1.81 4.54 -28.42
CA GLU A 131 -2.05 5.03 -29.79
C GLU A 131 -0.97 4.53 -30.76
N LYS A 132 0.31 4.59 -30.34
CA LYS A 132 1.45 4.15 -31.16
C LYS A 132 1.45 2.63 -31.39
N THR A 133 1.01 1.85 -30.42
CA THR A 133 1.01 0.38 -30.46
C THR A 133 -0.35 -0.20 -30.84
N SER A 134 -1.32 0.62 -31.24
CA SER A 134 -2.69 0.22 -31.61
C SER A 134 -3.47 -0.48 -30.48
N HIS A 135 -3.15 -0.20 -29.22
CA HIS A 135 -3.90 -0.69 -28.06
C HIS A 135 -5.03 0.28 -27.69
N LYS A 136 -6.11 -0.24 -27.13
CA LYS A 136 -7.24 0.58 -26.69
C LYS A 136 -6.99 1.15 -25.29
N LEU A 137 -6.85 2.48 -25.21
CA LEU A 137 -6.85 3.21 -23.95
C LEU A 137 -8.29 3.41 -23.46
N LEU A 138 -8.53 3.24 -22.16
CA LEU A 138 -9.78 3.57 -21.48
C LEU A 138 -9.66 4.96 -20.84
N PRO A 139 -10.24 6.00 -21.46
CA PRO A 139 -10.21 7.33 -20.90
C PRO A 139 -11.37 7.60 -19.93
N PRO A 140 -11.24 8.60 -19.05
CA PRO A 140 -12.33 9.03 -18.17
C PRO A 140 -13.50 9.74 -18.88
N LYS A 141 -13.27 10.40 -20.03
CA LYS A 141 -14.26 11.15 -20.87
C LYS A 141 -13.80 11.17 -22.33
N GLU A 142 -14.47 11.90 -23.24
CA GLU A 142 -13.88 12.22 -24.57
C GLU A 142 -12.46 12.77 -24.39
N PHE A 143 -11.48 12.13 -25.02
CA PHE A 143 -10.10 12.22 -24.57
C PHE A 143 -9.11 12.48 -25.69
N ASN A 144 -8.27 13.49 -25.45
CA ASN A 144 -7.08 13.79 -26.21
C ASN A 144 -5.99 14.19 -25.22
N TRP A 145 -4.82 13.54 -25.27
CA TRP A 145 -3.74 13.77 -24.30
C TRP A 145 -3.33 15.24 -24.19
N THR A 146 -3.21 15.95 -25.32
CA THR A 146 -2.79 17.36 -25.35
C THR A 146 -3.78 18.25 -24.61
N SER A 147 -5.07 18.13 -24.93
CA SER A 147 -6.13 18.88 -24.25
C SER A 147 -6.28 18.46 -22.79
N TYR A 148 -6.16 17.17 -22.51
CA TYR A 148 -6.32 16.60 -21.17
C TYR A 148 -5.24 17.10 -20.20
N LEU A 149 -3.97 17.03 -20.61
CA LEU A 149 -2.84 17.54 -19.82
C LEU A 149 -2.98 19.03 -19.53
N LYS A 150 -3.39 19.82 -20.55
CA LYS A 150 -3.64 21.25 -20.40
C LYS A 150 -4.77 21.54 -19.41
N ASN A 151 -5.89 20.83 -19.52
CA ASN A 151 -7.05 21.00 -18.64
C ASN A 151 -6.74 20.61 -17.19
N CYS A 152 -5.96 19.53 -16.99
CA CYS A 152 -5.53 19.09 -15.67
C CYS A 152 -4.38 19.92 -15.08
N LYS A 153 -3.76 20.83 -15.86
CA LYS A 153 -2.50 21.52 -15.51
C LYS A 153 -1.41 20.53 -15.06
N ALA A 154 -1.35 19.38 -15.74
CA ALA A 154 -0.48 18.26 -15.40
C ALA A 154 0.59 18.03 -16.48
N GLN A 155 1.60 17.24 -16.16
CA GLN A 155 2.68 16.86 -17.07
C GLN A 155 2.64 15.37 -17.34
N ALA A 156 2.95 14.97 -18.57
CA ALA A 156 3.21 13.56 -18.88
C ALA A 156 4.53 13.13 -18.21
N ALA A 157 4.56 11.90 -17.70
CA ALA A 157 5.80 11.29 -17.26
C ALA A 157 6.80 11.19 -18.44
N PRO A 158 8.04 11.70 -18.29
CA PRO A 158 9.04 11.65 -19.36
C PRO A 158 9.34 10.22 -19.83
N LYS A 159 9.47 10.02 -21.15
CA LYS A 159 9.67 8.69 -21.78
C LYS A 159 10.91 7.96 -21.28
N ASN A 160 11.96 8.67 -20.88
CA ASN A 160 13.20 8.12 -20.36
C ASN A 160 13.06 7.50 -18.96
N LEU A 161 11.96 7.72 -18.26
CA LEU A 161 11.69 7.08 -16.97
C LEU A 161 11.17 5.65 -17.12
N PHE A 162 10.63 5.30 -18.29
CA PHE A 162 10.08 3.99 -18.56
C PHE A 162 11.18 3.06 -19.02
N LYS A 163 11.29 1.90 -18.38
CA LYS A 163 12.25 0.86 -18.76
C LYS A 163 11.85 0.32 -20.13
N THR A 164 12.45 0.88 -21.17
CA THR A 164 12.36 0.32 -22.50
C THR A 164 13.34 -0.84 -22.54
N LEU A 165 12.85 -2.07 -22.46
CA LEU A 165 13.69 -3.22 -22.74
C LEU A 165 14.23 -3.01 -24.16
N SER A 166 15.54 -3.02 -24.36
CA SER A 166 16.17 -2.99 -25.68
C SER A 166 16.97 -4.28 -25.88
N THR A 167 16.37 -5.42 -25.55
CA THR A 167 16.99 -6.74 -25.73
C THR A 167 16.72 -7.31 -27.13
N PRO A 168 17.66 -8.08 -27.71
CA PRO A 168 17.51 -8.70 -29.04
C PRO A 168 16.26 -9.58 -29.12
N VAL A 169 15.49 -9.44 -30.21
CA VAL A 169 14.25 -10.17 -30.45
C VAL A 169 14.57 -11.64 -30.78
N THR A 170 14.29 -12.55 -29.85
CA THR A 170 14.21 -13.98 -30.17
C THR A 170 12.74 -14.32 -30.45
N PRO A 171 12.37 -14.86 -31.64
CA PRO A 171 10.97 -15.15 -31.95
C PRO A 171 10.35 -16.15 -30.97
N SER A 172 9.25 -15.76 -30.33
CA SER A 172 8.62 -16.53 -29.24
C SER A 172 7.91 -17.81 -29.67
N GLY A 173 7.58 -17.94 -30.96
CA GLY A 173 6.70 -18.99 -31.46
C GLY A 173 5.22 -18.78 -31.14
N PHE A 174 4.89 -17.86 -30.21
CA PHE A 174 3.53 -17.42 -29.92
C PHE A 174 3.06 -16.34 -30.91
N ARG A 175 1.77 -16.36 -31.25
CA ARG A 175 1.10 -15.34 -32.08
C ARG A 175 -0.29 -15.05 -31.55
N LEU A 176 -0.78 -13.84 -31.83
CA LEU A 176 -2.16 -13.44 -31.57
C LEU A 176 -3.15 -14.45 -32.16
N GLY A 177 -4.19 -14.77 -31.41
CA GLY A 177 -5.23 -15.74 -31.78
C GLY A 177 -4.85 -17.21 -31.53
N MET A 178 -3.61 -17.52 -31.15
CA MET A 178 -3.26 -18.88 -30.75
C MET A 178 -3.95 -19.27 -29.44
N LYS A 179 -4.29 -20.55 -29.32
CA LYS A 179 -4.97 -21.11 -28.15
C LYS A 179 -4.06 -22.03 -27.34
N LEU A 180 -4.24 -22.05 -26.03
CA LEU A 180 -3.45 -22.84 -25.09
C LEU A 180 -4.24 -23.16 -23.81
N GLU A 181 -3.64 -23.95 -22.93
CA GLU A 181 -4.14 -24.22 -21.58
C GLU A 181 -3.43 -23.32 -20.58
N ALA A 182 -4.19 -22.65 -19.72
CA ALA A 182 -3.67 -21.77 -18.69
C ALA A 182 -4.37 -21.97 -17.35
N VAL A 183 -3.62 -21.84 -16.26
CA VAL A 183 -4.16 -21.81 -14.89
C VAL A 183 -4.96 -20.51 -14.71
N ASP A 184 -6.17 -20.60 -14.18
CA ASP A 184 -6.91 -19.41 -13.74
C ASP A 184 -6.24 -18.83 -12.49
N LYS A 185 -5.71 -17.60 -12.59
CA LYS A 185 -5.07 -16.92 -11.45
C LYS A 185 -6.02 -16.69 -10.28
N LYS A 186 -7.33 -16.51 -10.54
CA LYS A 186 -8.34 -16.33 -9.48
C LYS A 186 -8.73 -17.67 -8.85
N ASN A 187 -8.62 -18.76 -9.61
CA ASN A 187 -8.92 -20.12 -9.15
C ASN A 187 -7.79 -21.07 -9.56
N PRO A 188 -6.66 -21.11 -8.84
CA PRO A 188 -5.48 -21.87 -9.26
C PRO A 188 -5.68 -23.39 -9.41
N SER A 189 -6.81 -23.92 -8.92
CA SER A 189 -7.23 -25.31 -9.13
C SER A 189 -7.82 -25.56 -10.52
N LEU A 190 -8.11 -24.50 -11.29
CA LEU A 190 -8.72 -24.59 -12.61
C LEU A 190 -7.66 -24.40 -13.71
N MET A 191 -7.55 -25.40 -14.57
CA MET A 191 -6.96 -25.26 -15.90
C MET A 191 -8.06 -24.90 -16.89
N CYS A 192 -7.81 -23.89 -17.71
CA CYS A 192 -8.78 -23.30 -18.61
C CYS A 192 -8.25 -23.27 -20.04
N VAL A 193 -9.18 -23.35 -21.00
CA VAL A 193 -8.91 -23.00 -22.40
C VAL A 193 -8.71 -21.49 -22.46
N ALA A 194 -7.61 -21.05 -23.07
CA ALA A 194 -7.28 -19.64 -23.19
C ALA A 194 -6.80 -19.28 -24.61
N THR A 195 -7.03 -18.03 -24.98
CA THR A 195 -6.55 -17.43 -26.24
C THR A 195 -5.56 -16.31 -25.97
N ILE A 196 -4.49 -16.25 -26.76
CA ILE A 196 -3.58 -15.10 -26.81
C ILE A 196 -4.27 -13.94 -27.48
N THR A 197 -4.71 -12.95 -26.69
CA THR A 197 -5.45 -11.78 -27.18
C THR A 197 -4.56 -10.57 -27.40
N ASP A 198 -3.42 -10.50 -26.71
CA ASP A 198 -2.48 -9.40 -26.86
C ASP A 198 -1.03 -9.81 -26.53
N MET A 199 -0.07 -9.05 -27.03
CA MET A 199 1.37 -9.26 -26.82
C MET A 199 2.10 -7.92 -26.71
N VAL A 200 2.54 -7.57 -25.50
CA VAL A 200 3.25 -6.30 -25.23
C VAL A 200 4.75 -6.56 -25.20
N ASP A 201 5.48 -5.89 -26.09
CA ASP A 201 6.90 -6.18 -26.38
C ASP A 201 7.14 -7.62 -26.88
N ASN A 202 7.73 -7.75 -28.07
CA ASN A 202 8.04 -9.02 -28.74
C ASN A 202 9.14 -9.87 -28.02
N ARG A 203 9.22 -9.81 -26.68
CA ARG A 203 10.36 -10.25 -25.87
C ARG A 203 9.95 -11.25 -24.80
N LEU A 204 10.87 -12.15 -24.51
CA LEU A 204 10.58 -13.56 -24.22
C LEU A 204 11.28 -14.03 -22.95
N ASP A 205 11.51 -13.13 -22.00
CA ASP A 205 12.14 -13.53 -20.73
C ASP A 205 11.09 -13.92 -19.69
N SER A 206 9.81 -13.68 -19.95
CA SER A 206 8.72 -14.14 -19.12
C SER A 206 7.39 -14.17 -19.90
N ILE A 207 6.53 -15.14 -19.60
CA ILE A 207 5.14 -15.23 -20.09
C ILE A 207 4.31 -14.00 -19.66
N SER A 208 4.85 -13.11 -18.82
CA SER A 208 4.23 -11.88 -18.30
C SER A 208 3.66 -10.94 -19.36
N ASN A 209 4.16 -11.02 -20.59
CA ASN A 209 3.81 -10.10 -21.66
C ASN A 209 2.77 -10.66 -22.65
N ILE A 210 2.29 -11.89 -22.40
CA ILE A 210 1.25 -12.55 -23.17
C ILE A 210 -0.07 -12.40 -22.41
N TYR A 211 -1.02 -11.71 -23.01
CA TYR A 211 -2.33 -11.53 -22.42
C TYR A 211 -3.26 -12.64 -22.89
N LEU A 212 -3.86 -13.31 -21.92
CA LEU A 212 -4.72 -14.44 -22.12
C LEU A 212 -6.15 -14.06 -21.77
N GLN A 213 -7.07 -14.42 -22.66
CA GLN A 213 -8.50 -14.44 -22.35
C GLN A 213 -8.91 -15.89 -22.10
N VAL A 214 -9.57 -16.13 -20.96
CA VAL A 214 -10.16 -17.43 -20.65
C VAL A 214 -11.41 -17.61 -21.50
N ASP A 215 -11.40 -18.61 -22.37
CA ASP A 215 -12.54 -18.99 -23.23
C ASP A 215 -13.53 -19.91 -22.46
N GLY A 216 -13.05 -20.59 -21.41
CA GLY A 216 -13.83 -21.41 -20.48
C GLY A 216 -12.99 -22.45 -19.72
N GLY A 217 -13.56 -23.09 -18.71
CA GLY A 217 -12.87 -24.08 -17.86
C GLY A 217 -12.84 -25.49 -18.46
N LEU A 218 -11.72 -26.20 -18.35
CA LEU A 218 -11.59 -27.59 -18.83
C LEU A 218 -12.21 -28.61 -17.86
N PHE A 219 -12.34 -28.26 -16.57
CA PHE A 219 -12.70 -29.22 -15.51
C PHE A 219 -14.03 -28.96 -14.78
N HIS A 220 -14.69 -27.82 -15.00
CA HIS A 220 -16.10 -27.66 -14.64
C HIS A 220 -16.76 -26.54 -15.46
N SER A 221 -17.94 -26.87 -15.99
CA SER A 221 -18.82 -26.07 -16.84
C SER A 221 -18.28 -25.74 -18.24
N SER A 222 -19.06 -26.15 -19.23
CA SER A 222 -19.03 -25.72 -20.63
C SER A 222 -18.35 -24.36 -20.82
N THR A 223 -17.42 -24.27 -21.77
CA THR A 223 -17.00 -22.95 -22.30
C THR A 223 -18.26 -22.13 -22.57
N LYS A 224 -18.28 -20.87 -22.15
CA LYS A 224 -19.49 -20.02 -22.20
C LYS A 224 -19.94 -19.93 -23.67
N GLY A 225 -20.92 -20.75 -24.06
CA GLY A 225 -21.46 -20.81 -25.43
C GLY A 225 -21.17 -22.08 -26.24
N TYR A 226 -20.42 -23.07 -25.73
CA TYR A 226 -20.25 -24.34 -26.46
C TYR A 226 -21.47 -25.23 -26.27
N LYS A 227 -22.11 -25.54 -27.40
CA LYS A 227 -23.46 -26.12 -27.46
C LYS A 227 -23.51 -27.59 -27.04
N ASP A 228 -22.38 -28.27 -26.91
CA ASP A 228 -22.35 -29.71 -26.68
C ASP A 228 -21.63 -30.08 -25.37
N SER A 229 -22.43 -30.33 -24.34
CA SER A 229 -22.00 -30.52 -22.94
C SER A 229 -21.40 -31.90 -22.63
N LYS A 230 -21.09 -32.76 -23.63
CA LYS A 230 -20.70 -34.16 -23.35
C LYS A 230 -19.23 -34.54 -23.59
N ALA A 231 -18.42 -33.73 -24.27
CA ALA A 231 -16.96 -33.81 -24.19
C ALA A 231 -16.35 -32.65 -24.99
N PHE A 232 -15.54 -31.81 -24.33
CA PHE A 232 -14.72 -30.83 -25.03
C PHE A 232 -13.66 -31.56 -25.88
N SER A 233 -13.46 -31.15 -27.14
CA SER A 233 -12.38 -31.64 -28.01
C SER A 233 -11.61 -30.46 -28.56
N TRP A 234 -10.29 -30.47 -28.36
CA TRP A 234 -9.39 -29.46 -28.89
C TRP A 234 -9.44 -29.37 -30.42
N GLU A 235 -9.53 -30.51 -31.12
CA GLU A 235 -9.59 -30.56 -32.57
C GLU A 235 -10.84 -29.84 -33.09
N LYS A 236 -12.02 -30.21 -32.58
CA LYS A 236 -13.29 -29.57 -32.96
C LYS A 236 -13.31 -28.09 -32.60
N TYR A 237 -12.82 -27.73 -31.41
CA TYR A 237 -12.80 -26.34 -30.97
C TYR A 237 -11.89 -25.47 -31.83
N LEU A 238 -10.71 -25.97 -32.23
CA LEU A 238 -9.79 -25.27 -33.12
C LEU A 238 -10.36 -25.12 -34.53
N GLU A 239 -11.04 -26.14 -35.05
CA GLU A 239 -11.75 -26.09 -36.33
C GLU A 239 -12.91 -25.06 -36.30
N GLU A 240 -13.78 -25.13 -35.29
CA GLU A 240 -14.93 -24.22 -35.12
C GLU A 240 -14.50 -22.76 -34.95
N THR A 241 -13.38 -22.52 -34.27
CA THR A 241 -12.85 -21.16 -34.05
C THR A 241 -11.83 -20.74 -35.10
N ASN A 242 -11.56 -21.57 -36.12
CA ASN A 242 -10.54 -21.34 -37.14
C ASN A 242 -9.20 -20.84 -36.54
N SER A 243 -8.79 -21.48 -35.45
CA SER A 243 -7.66 -21.05 -34.62
C SER A 243 -6.54 -22.09 -34.62
N GLN A 244 -5.34 -21.69 -34.23
CA GLN A 244 -4.18 -22.58 -34.10
C GLN A 244 -3.81 -22.77 -32.64
N ALA A 245 -3.39 -23.98 -32.26
CA ALA A 245 -2.78 -24.20 -30.95
C ALA A 245 -1.39 -23.54 -30.89
N ALA A 246 -1.04 -22.99 -29.73
CA ALA A 246 0.31 -22.53 -29.48
C ALA A 246 1.28 -23.72 -29.56
N PRO A 247 2.39 -23.63 -30.32
CA PRO A 247 3.24 -24.78 -30.57
C PRO A 247 4.02 -25.16 -29.30
N ALA A 248 4.13 -26.46 -28.99
CA ALA A 248 4.83 -26.95 -27.79
C ALA A 248 6.26 -26.39 -27.64
N ARG A 249 6.99 -26.21 -28.73
CA ARG A 249 8.34 -25.61 -28.77
C ARG A 249 8.40 -24.13 -28.34
N ALA A 250 7.28 -23.42 -28.28
CA ALA A 250 7.20 -22.06 -27.78
C ALA A 250 7.22 -22.00 -26.24
N PHE A 251 6.83 -23.09 -25.57
CA PHE A 251 6.83 -23.18 -24.13
C PHE A 251 8.23 -23.52 -23.61
N LYS A 252 8.72 -22.70 -22.68
CA LYS A 252 9.99 -22.92 -21.99
C LYS A 252 9.72 -23.28 -20.54
N LEU A 253 10.30 -24.38 -20.08
CA LEU A 253 10.19 -24.77 -18.68
C LEU A 253 10.91 -23.74 -17.81
N ARG A 254 10.20 -23.20 -16.82
CA ARG A 254 10.76 -22.31 -15.81
C ARG A 254 11.66 -23.13 -14.86
N PRO A 255 12.94 -22.78 -14.69
CA PRO A 255 13.79 -23.43 -13.70
C PRO A 255 13.25 -23.22 -12.26
N ALA A 256 13.52 -24.17 -11.37
CA ALA A 256 13.19 -24.02 -9.95
C ALA A 256 13.94 -22.82 -9.34
N HIS A 257 13.29 -22.10 -8.43
CA HIS A 257 13.76 -20.81 -7.93
C HIS A 257 14.95 -20.87 -6.96
N GLY A 258 15.25 -22.02 -6.36
CA GLY A 258 16.41 -22.18 -5.47
C GLY A 258 16.29 -21.60 -4.04
N PHE A 259 15.27 -20.80 -3.72
CA PHE A 259 14.93 -20.42 -2.34
C PHE A 259 14.85 -21.60 -1.38
N GLN A 260 15.18 -21.36 -0.11
CA GLN A 260 15.12 -22.33 0.98
C GLN A 260 14.30 -21.78 2.15
N VAL A 261 13.67 -22.69 2.90
CA VAL A 261 12.99 -22.34 4.16
C VAL A 261 13.98 -21.73 5.13
N ASN A 262 13.52 -20.75 5.91
CA ASN A 262 14.28 -19.90 6.84
C ASN A 262 15.15 -18.80 6.21
N MET A 263 15.19 -18.68 4.87
CA MET A 263 15.79 -17.50 4.23
C MET A 263 15.00 -16.24 4.59
N LYS A 264 15.72 -15.12 4.77
CA LYS A 264 15.14 -13.83 5.10
C LYS A 264 15.12 -12.90 3.89
N LEU A 265 14.08 -12.07 3.81
CA LEU A 265 13.85 -11.14 2.71
C LEU A 265 12.99 -9.94 3.16
N GLU A 266 12.77 -9.00 2.26
CA GLU A 266 11.84 -7.89 2.44
C GLU A 266 10.65 -8.09 1.49
N ALA A 267 9.41 -8.02 2.00
CA ALA A 267 8.22 -8.23 1.19
C ALA A 267 7.15 -7.17 1.42
N VAL A 268 6.45 -6.79 0.35
CA VAL A 268 5.28 -5.90 0.42
C VAL A 268 4.15 -6.59 1.17
N ASP A 269 3.49 -5.83 2.05
CA ASP A 269 2.29 -6.28 2.75
C ASP A 269 1.06 -6.23 1.84
N ARG A 270 0.48 -7.40 1.52
CA ARG A 270 -0.70 -7.48 0.63
C ARG A 270 -1.95 -6.80 1.19
N ARG A 271 -2.09 -6.70 2.52
CA ARG A 271 -3.22 -6.04 3.17
C ARG A 271 -3.04 -4.53 3.22
N ASN A 272 -1.79 -4.09 3.29
CA ASN A 272 -1.45 -2.68 3.22
C ASN A 272 -0.22 -2.44 2.33
N PRO A 273 -0.41 -2.31 1.00
CA PRO A 273 0.71 -2.28 0.04
C PRO A 273 1.65 -1.08 0.16
N ILE A 274 1.36 -0.09 1.01
CA ILE A 274 2.30 0.97 1.38
C ILE A 274 3.47 0.44 2.23
N LEU A 275 3.29 -0.69 2.91
CA LEU A 275 4.27 -1.25 3.85
C LEU A 275 5.12 -2.31 3.17
N ILE A 276 6.43 -2.27 3.46
CA ILE A 276 7.36 -3.38 3.22
C ILE A 276 7.86 -3.83 4.58
N ARG A 277 7.87 -5.14 4.82
CA ARG A 277 8.20 -5.74 6.12
C ARG A 277 9.36 -6.70 6.01
N VAL A 278 10.03 -6.91 7.14
CA VAL A 278 10.94 -8.03 7.33
C VAL A 278 10.15 -9.34 7.28
N ALA A 279 10.60 -10.26 6.44
CA ALA A 279 9.91 -11.52 6.19
C ALA A 279 10.86 -12.73 6.17
N THR A 280 10.30 -13.89 6.48
CA THR A 280 10.96 -15.19 6.46
C THR A 280 10.19 -16.15 5.55
N ILE A 281 10.90 -16.94 4.74
CA ILE A 281 10.32 -18.02 3.96
C ILE A 281 10.02 -19.20 4.90
N VAL A 282 8.75 -19.53 5.07
CA VAL A 282 8.30 -20.62 5.96
C VAL A 282 7.95 -21.91 5.24
N ASP A 283 7.68 -21.82 3.93
CA ASP A 283 7.37 -22.97 3.07
C ASP A 283 7.71 -22.64 1.61
N LYS A 284 7.82 -23.65 0.75
CA LYS A 284 8.10 -23.47 -0.68
C LYS A 284 7.58 -24.63 -1.54
N ASP A 285 7.21 -24.32 -2.78
CA ASP A 285 7.04 -25.31 -3.85
C ASP A 285 8.09 -25.09 -4.96
N ASP A 286 7.82 -25.45 -6.21
CA ASP A 286 8.76 -25.28 -7.33
C ASP A 286 8.79 -23.84 -7.86
N HIS A 287 7.71 -23.08 -7.67
CA HIS A 287 7.49 -21.78 -8.31
C HIS A 287 7.03 -20.69 -7.34
N ARG A 288 6.65 -21.04 -6.12
CA ARG A 288 6.13 -20.15 -5.09
C ARG A 288 6.83 -20.38 -3.76
N ILE A 289 6.84 -19.33 -2.97
CA ILE A 289 7.32 -19.32 -1.59
C ILE A 289 6.19 -18.84 -0.68
N LYS A 290 6.15 -19.36 0.54
CA LYS A 290 5.24 -18.90 1.58
C LYS A 290 5.96 -17.92 2.49
N ILE A 291 5.44 -16.70 2.55
CA ILE A 291 6.00 -15.59 3.32
C ILE A 291 5.34 -15.52 4.69
N HIS A 292 6.17 -15.36 5.71
CA HIS A 292 5.78 -14.99 7.08
C HIS A 292 6.39 -13.62 7.41
N PHE A 293 5.62 -12.73 8.02
CA PHE A 293 6.14 -11.46 8.55
C PHE A 293 6.66 -11.66 9.97
N ASP A 294 7.95 -11.36 10.19
CA ASP A 294 8.60 -11.61 11.47
C ASP A 294 7.88 -10.85 12.61
N GLY A 295 7.47 -11.58 13.65
CA GLY A 295 6.76 -11.04 14.81
C GLY A 295 5.22 -10.99 14.66
N TRP A 296 4.67 -11.29 13.49
CA TRP A 296 3.23 -11.35 13.25
C TRP A 296 2.66 -12.76 13.46
N ASP A 297 1.34 -12.87 13.59
CA ASP A 297 0.67 -14.17 13.65
C ASP A 297 0.78 -14.91 12.29
N ARG A 298 0.77 -16.24 12.33
CA ARG A 298 0.86 -17.09 11.13
C ARG A 298 -0.40 -17.04 10.26
N ASN A 299 -1.52 -16.55 10.78
CA ASN A 299 -2.73 -16.32 10.00
C ASN A 299 -2.54 -15.26 8.88
N TYR A 300 -1.47 -14.46 8.96
CA TYR A 300 -1.08 -13.51 7.90
C TYR A 300 -0.13 -14.11 6.87
N ASP A 301 0.32 -15.36 7.04
CA ASP A 301 1.23 -16.00 6.10
C ASP A 301 0.55 -16.21 4.74
N PHE A 302 1.24 -15.93 3.64
CA PHE A 302 0.67 -16.05 2.30
C PHE A 302 1.65 -16.62 1.28
N TRP A 303 1.11 -17.29 0.25
CA TRP A 303 1.87 -17.78 -0.89
C TRP A 303 2.06 -16.68 -1.94
N VAL A 304 3.28 -16.57 -2.47
CA VAL A 304 3.65 -15.64 -3.54
C VAL A 304 4.56 -16.33 -4.55
N ASP A 305 4.42 -15.96 -5.82
CA ASP A 305 5.33 -16.41 -6.87
C ASP A 305 6.76 -15.94 -6.56
N ALA A 306 7.73 -16.83 -6.78
CA ALA A 306 9.14 -16.60 -6.45
C ALA A 306 9.78 -15.47 -7.29
N ASP A 307 9.17 -15.09 -8.42
CA ASP A 307 9.56 -13.98 -9.29
C ASP A 307 8.66 -12.75 -9.13
N SER A 308 7.84 -12.69 -8.07
CA SER A 308 7.00 -11.53 -7.80
C SER A 308 7.83 -10.26 -7.66
N PRO A 309 7.38 -9.13 -8.26
CA PRO A 309 8.06 -7.84 -8.14
C PRO A 309 7.97 -7.25 -6.72
N ASP A 310 7.16 -7.84 -5.84
CA ASP A 310 6.90 -7.37 -4.48
C ASP A 310 7.71 -8.14 -3.40
N VAL A 311 8.63 -9.00 -3.85
CA VAL A 311 9.59 -9.74 -3.01
C VAL A 311 10.99 -9.23 -3.32
N HIS A 312 11.72 -8.84 -2.29
CA HIS A 312 12.99 -8.12 -2.43
C HIS A 312 14.10 -8.72 -1.56
N PRO A 313 15.38 -8.63 -1.98
CA PRO A 313 16.50 -9.02 -1.13
C PRO A 313 16.63 -8.09 0.08
N VAL A 314 17.25 -8.61 1.14
CA VAL A 314 17.61 -7.82 2.34
C VAL A 314 18.45 -6.60 1.94
N GLY A 315 18.09 -5.43 2.46
CA GLY A 315 18.72 -4.14 2.18
C GLY A 315 18.07 -3.37 1.03
N TRP A 316 17.02 -3.89 0.40
CA TRP A 316 16.37 -3.23 -0.72
C TRP A 316 15.76 -1.89 -0.30
N CYS A 317 14.99 -1.86 0.80
CA CYS A 317 14.39 -0.64 1.34
C CYS A 317 15.44 0.43 1.65
N ALA A 318 16.52 0.04 2.32
CA ALA A 318 17.61 0.95 2.67
C ALA A 318 18.28 1.56 1.43
N LYS A 319 18.48 0.76 0.37
CA LYS A 319 19.11 1.21 -0.87
C LYS A 319 18.17 2.07 -1.73
N THR A 320 16.87 1.79 -1.71
CA THR A 320 15.87 2.50 -2.52
C THR A 320 15.26 3.71 -1.82
N GLY A 321 15.50 3.87 -0.51
CA GLY A 321 14.88 4.92 0.30
C GLY A 321 13.42 4.63 0.66
N HIS A 322 13.00 3.36 0.66
CA HIS A 322 11.71 2.94 1.17
C HIS A 322 11.80 2.66 2.69
N ALA A 323 10.73 2.95 3.43
CA ALA A 323 10.66 2.62 4.85
C ALA A 323 10.45 1.12 5.03
N LEU A 324 11.34 0.47 5.80
CA LEU A 324 11.19 -0.93 6.21
C LEU A 324 10.49 -1.00 7.57
N GLN A 325 9.40 -1.77 7.65
CA GLN A 325 8.76 -2.09 8.92
C GLN A 325 9.55 -3.17 9.65
N VAL A 326 9.94 -2.85 10.88
CA VAL A 326 10.71 -3.75 11.75
C VAL A 326 9.81 -4.82 12.36
N PRO A 327 10.36 -5.99 12.73
CA PRO A 327 9.62 -7.02 13.46
C PRO A 327 9.07 -6.47 14.77
N LEU A 328 7.88 -6.95 15.15
CA LEU A 328 7.23 -6.58 16.41
C LEU A 328 8.10 -7.00 17.59
N GLY A 329 8.38 -6.04 18.48
CA GLY A 329 9.18 -6.27 19.68
C GLY A 329 8.35 -6.02 20.93
N LYS A 330 8.80 -6.54 22.10
CA LYS A 330 8.19 -6.25 23.42
C LYS A 330 8.22 -4.76 23.83
N VAL A 331 8.79 -3.89 23.00
CA VAL A 331 8.87 -2.42 23.20
C VAL A 331 7.60 -1.72 22.68
N ASP A 332 6.81 -2.39 21.83
CA ASP A 332 5.53 -1.84 21.34
C ASP A 332 4.46 -1.77 22.45
N ASP A 333 4.64 -2.54 23.54
CA ASP A 333 3.82 -2.44 24.76
C ASP A 333 3.94 -1.08 25.46
N ILE A 334 5.03 -0.32 25.24
CA ILE A 334 5.23 1.02 25.84
C ILE A 334 4.56 2.11 25.01
N ILE A 335 4.47 1.96 23.68
CA ILE A 335 3.76 2.92 22.81
C ILE A 335 2.23 2.83 23.05
N LEU A 336 1.73 1.65 23.41
CA LEU A 336 0.33 1.44 23.82
C LEU A 336 -0.07 2.24 25.07
N LEU A 337 0.89 2.66 25.92
CA LEU A 337 0.64 3.43 27.14
C LEU A 337 0.47 4.95 26.92
N LEU A 338 0.82 5.48 25.73
CA LEU A 338 0.84 6.93 25.45
C LEU A 338 -0.37 7.44 24.64
N GLY A 339 -1.30 6.57 24.25
CA GLY A 339 -2.61 6.93 23.69
C GLY A 339 -2.79 6.69 22.18
N GLN A 340 -4.04 6.34 21.82
CA GLN A 340 -4.62 6.17 20.47
C GLN A 340 -3.82 5.32 19.46
N ALA A 341 -3.47 4.08 19.83
CA ALA A 341 -3.01 3.07 18.88
C ALA A 341 -4.15 2.14 18.45
N CYS A 342 -4.05 1.55 17.26
CA CYS A 342 -4.98 0.52 16.81
C CYS A 342 -4.97 -0.66 17.81
N PRO A 343 -6.14 -1.18 18.24
CA PRO A 343 -6.21 -2.30 19.18
C PRO A 343 -5.79 -3.65 18.58
N THR A 344 -5.57 -3.73 17.26
CA THR A 344 -5.09 -4.96 16.63
C THR A 344 -3.61 -5.16 16.96
N PRO A 345 -3.22 -6.31 17.55
CA PRO A 345 -1.83 -6.60 17.89
C PRO A 345 -0.90 -6.39 16.69
N GLY A 346 0.15 -5.61 16.90
CA GLY A 346 1.15 -5.31 15.87
C GLY A 346 0.76 -4.25 14.84
N CYS A 347 -0.46 -3.74 14.88
CA CYS A 347 -0.88 -2.70 13.97
C CYS A 347 -0.55 -1.30 14.49
N HIS A 348 0.32 -0.58 13.77
CA HIS A 348 0.68 0.80 14.09
C HIS A 348 -0.36 1.84 13.64
N GLY A 349 -1.57 1.42 13.27
CA GLY A 349 -2.62 2.33 12.79
C GLY A 349 -2.35 2.93 11.40
N ILE A 350 -1.43 2.36 10.61
CA ILE A 350 -1.11 2.84 9.25
C ILE A 350 -2.01 2.15 8.22
N GLY A 351 -2.56 2.91 7.28
CA GLY A 351 -3.49 2.46 6.25
C GLY A 351 -4.90 2.21 6.77
N HIS A 352 -5.78 1.67 5.93
CA HIS A 352 -7.18 1.36 6.29
C HIS A 352 -7.78 0.32 5.33
N VAL A 353 -8.73 -0.47 5.82
CA VAL A 353 -9.45 -1.49 5.02
C VAL A 353 -10.28 -0.91 3.85
N ARG A 354 -10.44 0.42 3.76
CA ARG A 354 -11.22 1.10 2.72
C ARG A 354 -10.33 1.77 1.67
N GLY A 355 -9.05 1.43 1.68
CA GLY A 355 -8.05 1.95 0.77
C GLY A 355 -7.39 3.26 1.24
N PRO A 356 -6.53 3.84 0.39
CA PRO A 356 -5.55 4.86 0.75
C PRO A 356 -6.15 6.24 1.05
N ARG A 357 -7.45 6.45 0.80
CA ARG A 357 -8.17 7.65 1.27
C ARG A 357 -7.98 7.89 2.77
N TYR A 358 -7.83 6.80 3.53
CA TYR A 358 -7.63 6.83 4.96
C TYR A 358 -6.18 6.38 5.26
N GLY A 359 -5.30 7.35 5.46
CA GLY A 359 -3.88 7.09 5.70
C GLY A 359 -3.59 6.43 7.05
N THR A 360 -4.51 6.56 8.02
CA THR A 360 -4.40 5.98 9.35
C THR A 360 -5.75 5.50 9.89
N HIS A 361 -5.71 4.66 10.93
CA HIS A 361 -6.88 4.19 11.67
C HIS A 361 -6.52 3.96 13.15
N TYR A 362 -7.54 3.91 14.00
CA TYR A 362 -7.40 3.67 15.44
C TYR A 362 -8.47 2.69 15.99
N THR A 363 -9.30 2.11 15.12
CA THR A 363 -10.34 1.14 15.50
C THR A 363 -10.17 -0.17 14.76
N LEU A 364 -10.72 -1.26 15.33
CA LEU A 364 -10.78 -2.57 14.66
C LEU A 364 -11.50 -2.48 13.31
N VAL A 365 -12.56 -1.67 13.22
CA VAL A 365 -13.36 -1.53 11.99
C VAL A 365 -12.52 -1.01 10.82
N GLY A 366 -11.62 -0.05 11.09
CA GLY A 366 -10.74 0.52 10.07
C GLY A 366 -9.49 -0.31 9.78
N CYS A 367 -9.16 -1.26 10.66
CA CYS A 367 -7.90 -1.99 10.61
C CYS A 367 -7.88 -3.06 9.51
N PRO A 368 -6.89 -3.05 8.58
CA PRO A 368 -6.71 -4.12 7.58
C PRO A 368 -6.40 -5.50 8.18
N TYR A 369 -5.95 -5.52 9.44
CA TYR A 369 -5.47 -6.71 10.15
C TYR A 369 -6.43 -7.21 11.23
N SER A 370 -7.51 -6.50 11.53
CA SER A 370 -8.47 -6.98 12.54
C SER A 370 -9.14 -8.27 12.08
N ASP A 371 -9.51 -9.15 13.01
CA ASP A 371 -10.20 -10.42 12.72
C ASP A 371 -11.45 -10.26 11.85
N VAL A 372 -12.21 -9.17 12.04
CA VAL A 372 -13.41 -8.85 11.25
C VAL A 372 -13.12 -8.60 9.77
N ASN A 373 -11.89 -8.21 9.44
CA ASN A 373 -11.44 -7.87 8.10
C ASN A 373 -10.45 -8.91 7.52
N LEU A 374 -10.03 -9.92 8.31
CA LEU A 374 -9.09 -10.94 7.84
C LEU A 374 -9.62 -11.70 6.62
N ASN A 375 -10.91 -12.07 6.64
CA ASN A 375 -11.56 -12.84 5.58
C ASN A 375 -12.24 -11.97 4.51
N ARG A 376 -12.22 -10.64 4.68
CA ARG A 376 -12.56 -9.74 3.58
C ARG A 376 -11.33 -9.64 2.70
N GLU A 377 -11.24 -10.52 1.70
CA GLU A 377 -10.48 -10.16 0.51
C GLU A 377 -11.01 -8.80 0.05
N ASN A 378 -10.15 -7.95 -0.53
CA ASN A 378 -10.51 -6.60 -0.98
C ASN A 378 -11.58 -6.69 -2.09
N LEU A 379 -12.82 -6.98 -1.71
CA LEU A 379 -14.02 -7.08 -2.54
C LEU A 379 -14.46 -5.66 -2.89
N LEU A 380 -13.53 -4.87 -3.41
CA LEU A 380 -13.88 -3.67 -4.13
C LEU A 380 -14.69 -4.13 -5.33
N GLN A 381 -15.90 -3.59 -5.45
CA GLN A 381 -16.73 -3.85 -6.60
C GLN A 381 -15.94 -3.50 -7.87
N ASP A 382 -16.07 -4.32 -8.90
CA ASP A 382 -15.42 -4.08 -10.19
C ASP A 382 -15.81 -2.68 -10.72
N ARG A 383 -14.80 -1.80 -10.82
CA ARG A 383 -14.97 -0.40 -11.27
C ARG A 383 -15.54 -0.30 -12.70
N LEU A 384 -15.41 -1.38 -13.49
CA LEU A 384 -15.79 -1.47 -14.89
C LEU A 384 -17.08 -2.26 -15.12
N SER A 385 -17.60 -2.90 -14.08
CA SER A 385 -18.93 -3.50 -14.12
C SER A 385 -19.97 -2.39 -14.19
N GLY A 386 -20.80 -2.38 -15.23
CA GLY A 386 -21.83 -1.35 -15.45
C GLY A 386 -22.98 -1.37 -14.44
N GLU A 387 -22.88 -2.17 -13.37
CA GLU A 387 -23.89 -2.30 -12.34
C GLU A 387 -23.66 -1.23 -11.26
N ARG A 388 -24.56 -0.24 -11.20
CA ARG A 388 -24.64 0.65 -10.03
C ARG A 388 -24.89 -0.22 -8.79
N PRO A 389 -24.30 0.11 -7.62
CA PRO A 389 -24.62 -0.59 -6.39
C PRO A 389 -26.13 -0.48 -6.15
N SER A 390 -26.81 -1.62 -6.11
CA SER A 390 -28.08 -1.70 -5.40
C SER A 390 -27.76 -1.45 -3.91
N PRO A 391 -28.54 -0.62 -3.20
CA PRO A 391 -28.34 -0.43 -1.78
C PRO A 391 -28.43 -1.80 -1.11
N SER A 392 -27.38 -2.17 -0.37
CA SER A 392 -27.37 -3.41 0.40
C SER A 392 -28.63 -3.48 1.26
N ASN A 393 -29.30 -4.63 1.28
CA ASN A 393 -30.55 -4.88 2.02
C ASN A 393 -30.41 -4.83 3.56
N ASN A 394 -29.45 -4.07 4.10
CA ASN A 394 -29.25 -3.93 5.54
C ASN A 394 -29.06 -2.44 5.94
N PRO A 395 -30.17 -1.71 6.17
CA PRO A 395 -30.15 -0.26 6.43
C PRO A 395 -29.40 0.13 7.71
N ASP A 396 -29.22 -0.80 8.66
CA ASP A 396 -28.46 -0.54 9.90
C ASP A 396 -26.95 -0.40 9.64
N LEU A 397 -26.39 -1.14 8.68
CA LEU A 397 -24.96 -1.06 8.38
C LEU A 397 -24.60 0.29 7.72
N ASP A 398 -25.49 0.80 6.88
CA ASP A 398 -25.30 2.03 6.12
C ASP A 398 -25.51 3.28 7.00
N LEU A 399 -26.45 3.24 7.95
CA LEU A 399 -26.66 4.29 8.95
C LEU A 399 -25.47 4.36 9.94
N GLN A 400 -24.99 3.21 10.41
CA GLN A 400 -23.83 3.12 11.29
C GLN A 400 -22.55 3.57 10.56
N GLN A 401 -22.47 3.34 9.24
CA GLN A 401 -21.38 3.75 8.36
C GLN A 401 -21.40 5.26 8.03
N ALA A 402 -22.59 5.86 7.87
CA ALA A 402 -22.78 7.30 7.72
C ALA A 402 -22.52 8.06 9.04
N LEU A 403 -22.94 7.49 10.18
CA LEU A 403 -22.63 8.00 11.52
C LEU A 403 -21.13 7.89 11.84
N HIS A 404 -20.47 6.79 11.46
CA HIS A 404 -19.02 6.64 11.62
C HIS A 404 -18.25 7.67 10.78
N GLN A 405 -18.69 7.99 9.56
CA GLN A 405 -18.05 9.01 8.71
C GLN A 405 -18.21 10.44 9.26
N SER A 406 -19.35 10.75 9.86
CA SER A 406 -19.65 12.08 10.40
C SER A 406 -19.08 12.34 11.80
N ILE A 407 -18.77 11.28 12.56
CA ILE A 407 -18.21 11.37 13.92
C ILE A 407 -16.68 11.26 13.93
N PHE A 408 -16.08 10.53 12.98
CA PHE A 408 -14.66 10.13 13.03
C PHE A 408 -13.77 10.65 11.88
N MET A 409 -14.30 11.47 10.96
CA MET A 409 -13.50 12.25 10.01
C MET A 409 -13.62 13.77 10.23
N PRO A 410 -13.00 14.36 11.26
CA PRO A 410 -12.51 15.72 11.12
C PRO A 410 -11.28 15.64 10.21
N SER A 411 -11.31 16.38 9.11
CA SER A 411 -10.27 16.33 8.07
C SER A 411 -8.92 16.78 8.59
N LEU A 412 -8.08 15.85 9.05
CA LEU A 412 -6.66 16.09 9.32
C LEU A 412 -5.85 14.83 8.95
N ALA A 413 -4.97 14.97 7.95
CA ALA A 413 -3.86 14.06 7.69
C ALA A 413 -2.55 14.72 8.16
N SER A 414 -1.62 13.90 8.64
CA SER A 414 -0.39 14.27 9.33
C SER A 414 0.83 14.44 8.40
N ASN A 415 1.06 15.64 7.85
CA ASN A 415 2.32 16.42 7.93
C ASN A 415 2.29 17.71 7.05
N PRO A 416 3.08 18.75 7.38
CA PRO A 416 2.73 20.13 7.16
C PRO A 416 3.20 20.66 5.81
N THR A 417 2.66 21.83 5.47
CA THR A 417 3.01 22.74 4.37
C THR A 417 2.12 22.59 3.12
N HIS A 418 1.43 23.69 2.84
CA HIS A 418 0.61 24.01 1.67
C HIS A 418 -0.84 23.51 1.52
N ARG A 419 -1.26 22.32 2.00
CA ARG A 419 -2.69 21.93 1.86
C ARG A 419 -3.63 22.42 2.96
N LEU A 420 -3.10 23.01 4.03
CA LEU A 420 -3.92 23.65 5.08
C LEU A 420 -4.58 24.95 4.60
N HIS A 421 -4.03 25.65 3.60
CA HIS A 421 -4.51 27.00 3.30
C HIS A 421 -5.87 27.04 2.57
N LEU A 422 -6.30 25.95 1.90
CA LEU A 422 -7.49 25.98 1.02
C LEU A 422 -8.74 25.30 1.59
N CYS A 423 -8.60 24.31 2.49
CA CYS A 423 -9.76 23.66 3.14
C CYS A 423 -10.17 24.35 4.46
N TRP A 424 -9.30 25.22 4.97
CA TRP A 424 -9.38 25.81 6.32
C TRP A 424 -10.02 27.20 6.37
N GLU A 425 -9.86 28.00 5.32
CA GLU A 425 -10.64 29.25 5.13
C GLU A 425 -12.15 28.99 5.09
N GLN A 426 -12.58 27.77 4.71
CA GLN A 426 -13.98 27.37 4.73
C GLN A 426 -14.50 26.92 6.10
N HIS A 427 -13.64 26.35 6.97
CA HIS A 427 -14.03 25.94 8.34
C HIS A 427 -13.98 27.09 9.36
N CYS A 428 -13.09 28.07 9.20
CA CYS A 428 -13.07 29.29 10.04
C CYS A 428 -14.38 30.10 9.93
N LYS A 429 -15.12 29.95 8.82
CA LYS A 429 -16.45 30.56 8.64
C LYS A 429 -17.53 30.00 9.58
N LEU A 430 -17.28 28.87 10.25
CA LEU A 430 -18.24 28.20 11.15
C LEU A 430 -17.98 28.47 12.65
N LEU A 431 -16.85 29.10 13.01
CA LEU A 431 -16.49 29.45 14.39
C LEU A 431 -15.90 30.89 14.46
N PRO A 432 -16.68 31.93 14.13
CA PRO A 432 -16.20 33.31 14.05
C PRO A 432 -15.63 33.83 15.39
N GLU A 433 -16.04 33.23 16.51
CA GLU A 433 -15.64 33.66 17.85
C GLU A 433 -14.23 33.26 18.27
N VAL A 434 -13.59 32.37 17.51
CA VAL A 434 -12.23 31.88 17.77
C VAL A 434 -11.18 32.74 17.03
N SER A 435 -11.63 33.61 16.11
CA SER A 435 -10.74 34.43 15.29
C SER A 435 -10.04 35.52 16.14
N GLY A 436 -8.71 35.56 16.08
CA GLY A 436 -7.90 36.61 16.72
C GLY A 436 -7.52 36.39 18.19
N LEU A 437 -7.88 35.24 18.78
CA LEU A 437 -7.52 34.87 20.15
C LEU A 437 -6.33 33.91 20.17
N THR A 438 -5.33 34.18 21.02
CA THR A 438 -4.12 33.36 21.19
C THR A 438 -4.15 32.59 22.51
N ALA A 439 -3.41 31.48 22.61
CA ALA A 439 -3.29 30.72 23.85
C ALA A 439 -2.81 31.57 25.03
N LYS A 440 -1.83 32.47 24.84
CA LYS A 440 -1.44 33.48 25.85
C LYS A 440 -2.58 34.37 26.36
N HIS A 441 -3.55 34.71 25.52
CA HIS A 441 -4.70 35.50 25.93
C HIS A 441 -5.71 34.63 26.68
N VAL A 442 -5.98 33.43 26.15
CA VAL A 442 -6.91 32.46 26.75
C VAL A 442 -6.42 31.96 28.11
N ALA A 443 -5.12 31.80 28.32
CA ALA A 443 -4.54 31.43 29.60
C ALA A 443 -4.88 32.42 30.73
N LYS A 444 -5.22 33.67 30.41
CA LYS A 444 -5.62 34.69 31.38
C LYS A 444 -7.12 34.71 31.66
N TRP A 445 -7.91 33.86 31.01
CA TRP A 445 -9.34 33.84 31.19
C TRP A 445 -9.71 33.33 32.57
N THR A 446 -10.66 34.03 33.17
CA THR A 446 -11.40 33.59 34.35
C THR A 446 -12.35 32.45 33.99
N VAL A 447 -12.82 31.71 35.00
CA VAL A 447 -13.84 30.66 34.83
C VAL A 447 -15.07 31.20 34.09
N GLU A 448 -15.53 32.43 34.40
CA GLU A 448 -16.71 33.00 33.74
C GLU A 448 -16.46 33.36 32.27
N GLU A 449 -15.22 33.72 31.90
CA GLU A 449 -14.84 33.95 30.49
C GLU A 449 -14.78 32.64 29.70
N VAL A 450 -14.26 31.56 30.30
CA VAL A 450 -14.32 30.21 29.72
C VAL A 450 -15.77 29.79 29.52
N VAL A 451 -16.61 29.94 30.55
CA VAL A 451 -18.03 29.56 30.51
C VAL A 451 -18.78 30.38 29.46
N SER A 452 -18.55 31.69 29.38
CA SER A 452 -19.11 32.56 28.35
C SER A 452 -18.71 32.14 26.94
N PHE A 453 -17.46 31.69 26.75
CA PHE A 453 -17.00 31.14 25.48
C PHE A 453 -17.73 29.84 25.11
N ILE A 454 -17.84 28.89 26.04
CA ILE A 454 -18.56 27.62 25.82
C ILE A 454 -20.05 27.86 25.48
N GLN A 455 -20.69 28.86 26.10
CA GLN A 455 -22.09 29.21 25.81
C GLN A 455 -22.31 29.69 24.38
N ARG A 456 -21.30 30.35 23.81
CA ARG A 456 -21.36 30.91 22.46
C ARG A 456 -20.98 29.91 21.37
N LEU A 457 -20.34 28.79 21.74
CA LEU A 457 -20.08 27.70 20.79
C LEU A 457 -21.40 27.03 20.34
N PRO A 458 -21.62 26.84 19.02
CA PRO A 458 -22.87 26.29 18.51
C PRO A 458 -23.20 24.90 19.08
N GLY A 459 -24.32 24.80 19.81
CA GLY A 459 -24.77 23.54 20.43
C GLY A 459 -23.98 23.11 21.65
N CYS A 460 -23.25 24.03 22.30
CA CYS A 460 -22.47 23.81 23.52
C CYS A 460 -23.04 24.54 24.76
N LYS A 461 -24.18 25.23 24.64
CA LYS A 461 -24.75 26.08 25.69
C LYS A 461 -25.04 25.34 27.00
N GLU A 462 -25.52 24.10 26.90
CA GLU A 462 -25.85 23.26 28.06
C GLU A 462 -24.59 22.71 28.76
N GLN A 463 -23.45 22.67 28.07
CA GLN A 463 -22.18 22.18 28.63
C GLN A 463 -21.49 23.23 29.48
N ALA A 464 -21.87 24.50 29.34
CA ALA A 464 -21.23 25.60 30.04
C ALA A 464 -21.40 25.55 31.56
N SER A 465 -22.48 24.93 32.07
CA SER A 465 -22.65 24.71 33.52
C SER A 465 -21.59 23.78 34.08
N VAL A 466 -21.19 22.75 33.34
CA VAL A 466 -20.15 21.79 33.74
C VAL A 466 -18.80 22.48 33.92
N PHE A 467 -18.42 23.37 32.98
CA PHE A 467 -17.18 24.14 33.10
C PHE A 467 -17.19 25.12 34.28
N ARG A 468 -18.38 25.61 34.67
CA ARG A 468 -18.55 26.46 35.85
C ARG A 468 -18.44 25.66 37.14
N GLU A 469 -19.13 24.53 37.21
CA GLU A 469 -19.15 23.64 38.38
C GLU A 469 -17.75 23.08 38.68
N GLU A 470 -17.02 22.69 37.64
CA GLU A 470 -15.65 22.17 37.71
C GLU A 470 -14.59 23.28 37.81
N GLN A 471 -15.00 24.55 37.91
CA GLN A 471 -14.14 25.73 38.06
C GLN A 471 -12.97 25.77 37.05
N ILE A 472 -13.28 25.50 35.78
CA ILE A 472 -12.27 25.42 34.72
C ILE A 472 -11.92 26.84 34.24
N ASP A 473 -10.76 27.32 34.63
CA ASP A 473 -10.18 28.59 34.18
C ASP A 473 -9.41 28.44 32.86
N GLY A 474 -8.87 29.55 32.34
CA GLY A 474 -8.18 29.59 31.04
C GLY A 474 -6.95 28.68 30.94
N GLU A 475 -6.18 28.53 32.01
CA GLU A 475 -5.00 27.65 32.04
C GLU A 475 -5.42 26.18 32.04
N ALA A 476 -6.35 25.81 32.91
CA ALA A 476 -6.91 24.46 32.94
C ALA A 476 -7.60 24.11 31.62
N PHE A 477 -8.36 25.06 31.05
CA PHE A 477 -9.05 24.90 29.78
C PHE A 477 -8.10 24.56 28.64
N LEU A 478 -6.94 25.21 28.56
CA LEU A 478 -5.93 24.92 27.54
C LEU A 478 -5.25 23.56 27.75
N LEU A 479 -5.27 22.99 28.95
CA LEU A 479 -4.67 21.69 29.24
C LEU A 479 -5.62 20.51 28.96
N LEU A 480 -6.92 20.77 28.85
CA LEU A 480 -7.92 19.73 28.57
C LEU A 480 -7.65 19.07 27.21
N ASN A 481 -7.56 17.75 27.25
CA ASN A 481 -7.60 16.92 26.06
C ASN A 481 -9.04 16.42 25.79
N GLN A 482 -9.28 15.88 24.60
CA GLN A 482 -10.61 15.36 24.23
C GLN A 482 -11.12 14.29 25.21
N SER A 483 -10.23 13.43 25.72
CA SER A 483 -10.59 12.37 26.68
C SER A 483 -11.03 12.96 28.01
N ASP A 484 -10.41 14.04 28.47
CA ASP A 484 -10.80 14.72 29.72
C ASP A 484 -12.23 15.27 29.60
N ILE A 485 -12.53 15.93 28.48
CA ILE A 485 -13.85 16.52 28.24
C ILE A 485 -14.95 15.45 28.15
N VAL A 486 -14.66 14.30 27.53
CA VAL A 486 -15.65 13.22 27.39
C VAL A 486 -15.79 12.38 28.64
N LYS A 487 -14.68 11.99 29.28
CA LYS A 487 -14.67 11.00 30.36
C LYS A 487 -14.72 11.62 31.75
N ILE A 488 -14.08 12.77 31.93
CA ILE A 488 -13.99 13.42 33.25
C ILE A 488 -15.14 14.41 33.38
N LEU A 489 -15.32 15.30 32.41
CA LEU A 489 -16.43 16.26 32.39
C LEU A 489 -17.77 15.63 31.96
N SER A 490 -17.77 14.34 31.59
CA SER A 490 -18.96 13.59 31.16
C SER A 490 -19.75 14.26 30.01
N ILE A 491 -19.07 15.02 29.15
CA ILE A 491 -19.70 15.72 28.02
C ILE A 491 -19.78 14.78 26.81
N LYS A 492 -20.96 14.76 26.17
CA LYS A 492 -21.19 13.97 24.96
C LYS A 492 -20.16 14.31 23.87
N LEU A 493 -19.76 13.31 23.09
CA LEU A 493 -18.68 13.41 22.11
C LEU A 493 -18.81 14.57 21.12
N GLY A 494 -20.03 14.87 20.66
CA GLY A 494 -20.29 15.96 19.71
C GLY A 494 -19.89 17.35 20.23
N PRO A 495 -20.46 17.83 21.35
CA PRO A 495 -20.01 19.05 22.01
C PRO A 495 -18.54 19.01 22.43
N ALA A 496 -18.04 17.87 22.93
CA ALA A 496 -16.64 17.74 23.36
C ALA A 496 -15.63 18.01 22.23
N LEU A 497 -15.91 17.51 21.02
CA LEU A 497 -15.09 17.75 19.84
C LEU A 497 -15.01 19.24 19.47
N LYS A 498 -16.12 19.96 19.56
CA LYS A 498 -16.16 21.41 19.25
C LYS A 498 -15.31 22.21 20.23
N ILE A 499 -15.38 21.87 21.51
CA ILE A 499 -14.62 22.52 22.58
C ILE A 499 -13.12 22.20 22.43
N TYR A 500 -12.77 20.94 22.19
CA TYR A 500 -11.38 20.54 22.00
C TYR A 500 -10.76 21.17 20.74
N ASN A 501 -11.51 21.24 19.65
CA ASN A 501 -11.03 21.91 18.43
C ASN A 501 -10.76 23.41 18.68
N ALA A 502 -11.58 24.10 19.48
CA ALA A 502 -11.30 25.48 19.87
C ALA A 502 -9.99 25.62 20.67
N ILE A 503 -9.68 24.67 21.57
CA ILE A 503 -8.41 24.66 22.32
C ILE A 503 -7.21 24.52 21.36
N LEU A 504 -7.31 23.65 20.35
CA LEU A 504 -6.28 23.49 19.33
C LEU A 504 -6.09 24.77 18.49
N MET A 505 -7.16 25.51 18.21
CA MET A 505 -7.08 26.81 17.53
C MET A 505 -6.26 27.82 18.32
N PHE A 506 -6.51 27.94 19.63
CA PHE A 506 -5.78 28.90 20.47
C PHE A 506 -4.29 28.57 20.53
N LYS A 507 -3.93 27.28 20.58
CA LYS A 507 -2.53 26.82 20.59
C LYS A 507 -1.82 27.03 19.27
N SER A 508 -2.50 26.82 18.13
CA SER A 508 -1.90 26.99 16.80
C SER A 508 -1.74 28.45 16.36
N ALA A 509 -2.46 29.38 16.99
CA ALA A 509 -2.32 30.83 16.74
C ALA A 509 -1.01 31.43 17.29
N GLU A 510 -0.13 30.65 17.94
CA GLU A 510 1.18 31.10 18.43
C GLU A 510 2.33 30.88 17.43
N ASP A 511 2.13 30.03 16.40
CA ASP A 511 3.17 29.63 15.44
C ASP A 511 3.20 30.47 14.15
N ASN A 512 2.44 31.58 14.09
CA ASN A 512 2.37 32.50 12.95
C ASN A 512 2.84 33.92 13.28
#